data_AF-A0AAV8YB65-F1
#
_entry.id   AF-A0AAV8YB65-F1
#
_cell.length_a   1.000
_cell.length_b   1.000
_cell.length_c   1.000
_cell.angle_alpha   90.00
_cell.angle_beta   90.00
_cell.angle_gamma   90.00
#
_symmetry.space_group_name_H-M   'P 1'
#
loop_
_entity.id
_entity.type
_entity.pdbx_description
1 polymer ?
#
loop_
_entity_poly.entity_id
_entity_poly.type
_entity_poly.pdbx_seq_one_letter_code
_entity_poly.pdbx_strand_id
1 'polypeptide(L)'
;MSENTDEFEYAELSESGSDEIDISDSAIESDGSSSDGRDLSSIDQSTEGICNDADSFCGIKDKLYPDRRSMGYPFDREPRQGVTSLQAFLTPNMRVQDVAIKFTNKIMRRKQSN
;
A
#
# COMPACT_ATOMS: atom_id res chain seq x y z
N MET A 1 29.50 32.85 30.43
CA MET A 1 29.67 31.46 30.00
C MET A 1 28.43 31.11 29.16
N SER A 2 28.18 31.70 27.99
CA SER A 2 29.07 31.94 26.83
C SER A 2 29.83 30.65 26.49
N GLU A 3 29.32 29.92 25.49
CA GLU A 3 29.95 29.69 24.17
C GLU A 3 30.48 28.24 24.15
N ASN A 4 30.55 27.46 23.07
CA ASN A 4 30.27 27.59 21.64
C ASN A 4 30.30 26.14 21.07
N THR A 5 29.36 25.76 20.21
CA THR A 5 29.46 25.61 18.73
C THR A 5 30.04 24.27 18.25
N ASP A 6 29.29 23.59 17.38
CA ASP A 6 29.65 23.30 15.98
C ASP A 6 28.69 22.22 15.46
N GLU A 7 27.83 22.62 14.54
CA GLU A 7 27.97 22.36 13.10
C GLU A 7 27.60 20.91 12.76
N PHE A 8 26.40 20.76 12.21
CA PHE A 8 26.20 19.84 11.10
C PHE A 8 25.40 20.59 10.03
N GLU A 9 26.17 21.29 9.21
CA GLU A 9 25.89 21.54 7.80
C GLU A 9 25.56 20.21 7.11
N TYR A 10 24.50 20.15 6.30
CA TYR A 10 24.49 19.34 5.07
C TYR A 10 23.35 19.77 4.13
N ALA A 11 23.79 20.39 3.03
CA ALA A 11 23.26 20.42 1.68
C ALA A 11 21.85 20.99 1.42
N GLU A 12 21.86 22.23 0.91
CA GLU A 12 20.90 22.68 -0.11
C GLU A 12 21.00 21.77 -1.34
N LEU A 13 19.90 21.11 -1.71
CA LEU A 13 19.76 20.53 -3.03
C LEU A 13 19.08 21.56 -3.92
N SER A 14 19.87 22.04 -4.88
CA SER A 14 19.50 22.91 -5.99
C SER A 14 18.20 22.50 -6.68
N GLU A 15 17.34 23.49 -6.89
CA GLU A 15 16.26 23.47 -7.87
C GLU A 15 16.85 23.14 -9.26
N SER A 16 16.49 21.99 -9.80
CA SER A 16 16.66 21.69 -11.23
C SER A 16 15.32 21.22 -11.78
N GLY A 17 14.80 22.03 -12.70
CA GLY A 17 13.77 21.73 -13.70
C GLY A 17 12.70 20.72 -13.32
N SER A 18 11.54 21.22 -12.87
CA SER A 18 10.28 20.54 -13.13
C SER A 18 10.04 20.60 -14.64
N ASP A 19 10.47 19.56 -15.36
CA ASP A 19 9.90 19.25 -16.67
C ASP A 19 8.42 18.90 -16.45
N GLU A 20 7.54 19.90 -16.65
CA GLU A 20 6.11 19.64 -16.78
C GLU A 20 5.90 18.77 -18.03
N ILE A 21 5.60 17.50 -17.83
CA ILE A 21 5.05 16.66 -18.88
C ILE A 21 3.56 16.99 -18.94
N ASP A 22 3.21 17.90 -19.85
CA ASP A 22 1.85 18.13 -20.30
C ASP A 22 1.31 16.83 -20.95
N ILE A 23 0.64 15.98 -20.17
CA ILE A 23 -0.15 14.87 -20.70
C ILE A 23 -1.52 15.44 -21.10
N SER A 24 -1.52 16.30 -22.12
CA SER A 24 -2.73 16.90 -22.68
C SER A 24 -2.65 16.94 -24.21
N ASP A 25 -2.44 15.78 -24.84
CA ASP A 25 -3.09 15.41 -26.11
C ASP A 25 -2.45 14.13 -26.67
N SER A 26 -3.02 12.99 -26.27
CA SER A 26 -3.02 11.82 -27.13
C SER A 26 -4.34 11.11 -26.92
N ALA A 27 -5.30 11.42 -27.79
CA ALA A 27 -6.45 10.56 -28.02
C ALA A 27 -5.92 9.16 -28.34
N ILE A 28 -6.04 8.25 -27.36
CA ILE A 28 -5.85 6.83 -27.60
C ILE A 28 -7.05 6.41 -28.45
N GLU A 29 -6.80 6.25 -29.74
CA GLU A 29 -7.71 5.54 -30.63
C GLU A 29 -8.03 4.19 -29.97
N SER A 30 -9.30 3.97 -29.69
CA SER A 30 -9.79 2.77 -29.04
C SER A 30 -9.88 1.68 -30.10
N ASP A 31 -8.75 1.10 -30.50
CA ASP A 31 -8.76 -0.16 -31.20
C ASP A 31 -9.12 -1.27 -30.20
N GLY A 32 -10.32 -1.82 -30.39
CA GLY A 32 -10.88 -2.88 -29.59
C GLY A 32 -10.07 -4.16 -29.66
N SER A 33 -8.99 -4.24 -28.90
CA SER A 33 -8.43 -5.48 -28.39
C SER A 33 -8.61 -5.48 -26.88
N SER A 34 -9.77 -5.99 -26.42
CA SER A 34 -10.01 -6.30 -25.01
C SER A 34 -9.14 -7.51 -24.63
N SER A 35 -7.83 -7.27 -24.49
CA SER A 35 -7.00 -8.04 -23.57
C SER A 35 -7.28 -7.50 -22.18
N ASP A 36 -8.50 -7.74 -21.69
CA ASP A 36 -8.94 -7.43 -20.34
C ASP A 36 -8.06 -8.23 -19.36
N GLY A 37 -6.90 -7.68 -19.01
CA GLY A 37 -6.07 -8.11 -17.91
C GLY A 37 -6.76 -7.79 -16.59
N ARG A 38 -7.93 -8.40 -16.35
CA ARG A 38 -8.71 -8.17 -15.13
C ARG A 38 -7.89 -8.67 -13.96
N ASP A 39 -7.69 -7.80 -12.98
CA ASP A 39 -7.22 -8.24 -11.68
C ASP A 39 -8.19 -9.32 -11.15
N LEU A 40 -7.66 -10.53 -10.93
CA LEU A 40 -8.45 -11.69 -10.52
C LEU A 40 -9.01 -11.52 -9.09
N SER A 41 -8.47 -10.60 -8.29
CA SER A 41 -9.05 -10.26 -6.98
C SER A 41 -10.25 -9.31 -7.09
N SER A 42 -10.33 -8.46 -8.11
CA SER A 42 -11.30 -7.36 -8.14
C SER A 42 -12.73 -7.82 -8.49
N ILE A 43 -13.73 -7.28 -7.77
CA ILE A 43 -15.15 -7.37 -8.11
C ILE A 43 -15.56 -6.16 -8.95
N ASP A 44 -16.31 -6.41 -10.03
CA ASP A 44 -16.87 -5.36 -10.87
C ASP A 44 -18.06 -4.66 -10.18
N GLN A 45 -17.74 -3.65 -9.36
CA GLN A 45 -18.67 -2.77 -8.68
C GLN A 45 -17.98 -1.43 -8.34
N SER A 46 -18.74 -0.34 -8.18
CA SER A 46 -18.17 0.92 -7.67
C SER A 46 -17.75 0.75 -6.20
N THR A 47 -16.54 1.15 -5.83
CA THR A 47 -16.06 1.19 -4.42
C THR A 47 -16.14 2.59 -3.80
N GLU A 48 -16.80 3.53 -4.49
CA GLU A 48 -16.98 4.90 -4.04
C GLU A 48 -17.90 4.98 -2.81
N GLY A 49 -17.56 5.85 -1.86
CA GLY A 49 -18.32 6.10 -0.64
C GLY A 49 -17.50 6.75 0.46
N ILE A 50 -18.18 7.25 1.49
CA ILE A 50 -17.56 7.93 2.65
C ILE A 50 -16.96 6.92 3.66
N CYS A 51 -17.35 5.64 3.58
CA CYS A 51 -17.01 4.62 4.56
C CYS A 51 -16.39 3.37 3.89
N ASN A 52 -15.19 3.50 3.31
CA ASN A 52 -14.47 2.41 2.66
C ASN A 52 -13.03 2.18 3.19
N ASP A 53 -12.55 2.98 4.14
CA ASP A 53 -11.17 2.89 4.69
C ASP A 53 -10.90 1.63 5.55
N ALA A 54 -11.94 0.90 5.95
CA ALA A 54 -11.85 -0.26 6.86
C ALA A 54 -12.54 -1.52 6.27
N ASP A 55 -12.51 -1.63 4.94
CA ASP A 55 -13.13 -2.72 4.20
C ASP A 55 -12.58 -4.11 4.56
N SER A 56 -11.31 -4.22 4.94
CA SER A 56 -10.66 -5.49 5.32
C SER A 56 -11.36 -6.27 6.43
N PHE A 57 -12.04 -5.58 7.36
CA PHE A 57 -12.83 -6.22 8.42
C PHE A 57 -14.35 -6.06 8.24
N CYS A 58 -14.80 -4.94 7.68
CA CYS A 58 -16.22 -4.58 7.66
C CYS A 58 -16.86 -4.70 6.27
N GLY A 59 -16.07 -4.95 5.23
CA GLY A 59 -16.50 -4.79 3.84
C GLY A 59 -16.91 -3.35 3.53
N ILE A 60 -17.57 -3.18 2.39
CA ILE A 60 -18.14 -1.90 1.98
C ILE A 60 -19.66 -1.97 2.20
N LYS A 61 -20.21 -0.95 2.85
CA LYS A 61 -21.64 -0.90 3.17
C LYS A 61 -22.48 -1.09 1.90
N ASP A 62 -23.46 -1.99 1.97
CA ASP A 62 -24.42 -2.31 0.90
C ASP A 62 -23.78 -2.81 -0.41
N LYS A 63 -22.53 -3.30 -0.36
CA LYS A 63 -21.78 -3.80 -1.53
C LYS A 63 -21.15 -5.17 -1.23
N LEU A 64 -20.66 -5.83 -2.28
CA LEU A 64 -19.88 -7.06 -2.10
C LEU A 64 -18.52 -6.73 -1.48
N TYR A 65 -17.90 -7.72 -0.84
CA TYR A 65 -16.53 -7.58 -0.35
C TYR A 65 -15.57 -7.36 -1.54
N PRO A 66 -14.69 -6.35 -1.54
CA PRO A 66 -13.98 -5.92 -2.73
C PRO A 66 -12.90 -6.89 -3.26
N ASP A 67 -12.62 -7.99 -2.54
CA ASP A 67 -11.75 -9.09 -2.99
C ASP A 67 -12.56 -10.39 -3.22
N ARG A 68 -12.38 -11.01 -4.39
CA ARG A 68 -12.98 -12.30 -4.76
C ARG A 68 -12.31 -13.49 -4.08
N ARG A 69 -11.11 -13.30 -3.53
CA ARG A 69 -10.36 -14.35 -2.84
C ARG A 69 -11.00 -14.63 -1.48
N SER A 70 -10.69 -15.80 -0.95
CA SER A 70 -11.11 -16.17 0.41
C SER A 70 -10.50 -15.19 1.44
N MET A 71 -11.30 -14.78 2.41
CA MET A 71 -10.83 -13.93 3.52
C MET A 71 -9.63 -14.56 4.22
N GLY A 72 -8.51 -13.83 4.30
CA GLY A 72 -7.26 -14.32 4.87
C GLY A 72 -6.28 -14.90 3.85
N TYR A 73 -6.61 -14.91 2.56
CA TYR A 73 -5.68 -15.28 1.50
C TYR A 73 -4.35 -14.50 1.60
N PRO A 74 -3.18 -15.15 1.43
CA PRO A 74 -2.97 -16.56 1.05
C PRO A 74 -2.77 -17.51 2.25
N PHE A 75 -3.10 -17.10 3.47
CA PHE A 75 -2.88 -17.85 4.71
C PHE A 75 -4.15 -18.45 5.31
N ASP A 76 -5.27 -18.41 4.57
CA ASP A 76 -6.54 -19.00 4.96
C ASP A 76 -6.52 -20.54 4.93
N ARG A 77 -5.47 -21.15 4.34
CA ARG A 77 -5.35 -22.60 4.11
C ARG A 77 -3.99 -23.12 4.53
N GLU A 78 -3.93 -24.44 4.74
CA GLU A 78 -2.66 -25.13 4.96
C GLU A 78 -1.71 -24.96 3.76
N PRO A 79 -0.40 -24.83 4.02
CA PRO A 79 0.58 -24.66 2.95
C PRO A 79 0.75 -25.95 2.14
N ARG A 80 1.45 -25.83 0.99
CA ARG A 80 1.81 -26.99 0.15
C ARG A 80 2.56 -28.05 0.97
N GLN A 81 2.37 -29.32 0.65
CA GLN A 81 3.03 -30.42 1.34
C GLN A 81 4.56 -30.21 1.39
N GLY A 82 5.14 -30.42 2.58
CA GLY A 82 6.58 -30.25 2.81
C GLY A 82 7.03 -28.82 3.09
N VAL A 83 6.15 -27.81 3.01
CA VAL A 83 6.48 -26.43 3.40
C VAL A 83 6.28 -26.24 4.90
N THR A 84 7.37 -26.00 5.63
CA THR A 84 7.36 -25.82 7.09
C THR A 84 7.90 -24.45 7.55
N SER A 85 8.37 -23.62 6.62
CA SER A 85 8.86 -22.27 6.89
C SER A 85 8.23 -21.24 5.96
N LEU A 86 8.19 -19.99 6.42
CA LEU A 86 7.65 -18.89 5.62
C LEU A 86 8.47 -18.69 4.34
N GLN A 87 9.79 -18.85 4.41
CA GLN A 87 10.69 -18.71 3.26
C GLN A 87 10.37 -19.74 2.17
N ALA A 88 10.03 -20.98 2.53
CA ALA A 88 9.65 -22.02 1.58
C ALA A 88 8.24 -21.83 0.99
N PHE A 89 7.41 -20.97 1.60
CA PHE A 89 6.07 -20.64 1.11
C PHE A 89 6.10 -19.63 -0.05
N LEU A 90 7.07 -18.71 -0.05
CA LEU A 90 7.11 -17.56 -0.95
C LEU A 90 7.14 -17.95 -2.44
N THR A 91 6.44 -17.15 -3.24
CA THR A 91 6.49 -17.14 -4.70
C THR A 91 7.23 -15.88 -5.18
N PRO A 92 7.59 -15.76 -6.47
CA PRO A 92 8.36 -14.60 -6.98
C PRO A 92 7.72 -13.22 -6.76
N ASN A 93 6.39 -13.17 -6.56
CA ASN A 93 5.64 -11.96 -6.25
C ASN A 93 5.49 -11.69 -4.73
N MET A 94 6.22 -12.40 -3.87
CA MET A 94 6.16 -12.25 -2.41
C MET A 94 7.52 -11.83 -1.84
N ARG A 95 7.52 -11.02 -0.78
CA ARG A 95 8.71 -10.61 -0.04
C ARG A 95 8.44 -10.64 1.46
N VAL A 96 9.46 -10.99 2.24
CA VAL A 96 9.45 -10.90 3.70
C VAL A 96 10.47 -9.84 4.13
N GLN A 97 10.12 -9.07 5.16
CA GLN A 97 10.99 -8.07 5.75
C GLN A 97 10.93 -8.19 7.26
N ASP A 98 12.09 -8.25 7.91
CA ASP A 98 12.17 -8.26 9.37
C ASP A 98 11.85 -6.86 9.91
N VAL A 99 10.97 -6.80 10.92
CA VAL A 99 10.52 -5.56 11.58
C VAL A 99 10.56 -5.73 13.10
N ALA A 100 10.95 -4.67 13.81
CA ALA A 100 10.99 -4.65 15.27
C ALA A 100 9.90 -3.74 15.83
N ILE A 101 8.91 -4.32 16.50
CA ILE A 101 7.86 -3.56 17.19
C ILE A 101 8.33 -3.30 18.62
N LYS A 102 8.60 -2.02 18.95
CA LYS A 102 9.08 -1.60 20.27
C LYS A 102 7.99 -0.86 21.03
N PHE A 103 7.47 -1.48 22.08
CA PHE A 103 6.59 -0.79 23.03
C PHE A 103 7.40 0.20 23.89
N THR A 104 6.85 1.41 24.06
CA THR A 104 7.40 2.42 24.96
C THR A 104 6.38 2.68 26.05
N ASN A 105 6.74 2.39 27.31
CA ASN A 105 5.85 2.54 28.46
C ASN A 105 5.66 4.01 28.86
N LYS A 106 4.94 4.78 28.03
CA LYS A 106 4.62 6.19 28.26
C LYS A 106 3.18 6.47 27.81
N ILE A 107 2.48 7.27 28.59
CA ILE A 107 1.14 7.77 28.24
C ILE A 107 1.32 9.10 27.49
N MET A 108 0.82 9.18 26.26
CA MET A 108 0.90 10.39 25.42
C MET A 108 -0.51 10.96 25.20
N ARG A 109 -0.65 12.29 25.20
CA ARG A 109 -1.90 12.93 24.77
C ARG A 109 -2.00 12.88 23.24
N ARG A 110 -3.21 12.68 22.70
CA ARG A 110 -3.46 12.70 21.25
C ARG A 110 -3.05 14.07 20.69
N LYS A 111 -2.21 14.08 19.65
CA LYS A 111 -1.93 15.31 18.89
C LYS A 111 -3.21 15.75 18.19
N GLN A 112 -3.72 16.95 18.51
CA GLN A 112 -4.81 17.56 17.77
C GLN A 112 -4.21 18.21 16.52
N SER A 113 -4.65 17.79 15.32
CA SER A 113 -4.47 18.58 14.11
C SER A 113 -5.59 19.63 14.07
N ASN A 114 -5.21 20.91 13.88
CA ASN A 114 -6.17 21.98 13.56
C ASN A 114 -6.66 21.84 12.13
#